data_AF-V7B3U6-F1
#
_entry.id   AF-V7B3U6-F1
#
_cell.length_a   1.000
_cell.length_b   1.000
_cell.length_c   1.000
_cell.angle_alpha   90.00
_cell.angle_beta   90.00
_cell.angle_gamma   90.00
#
_symmetry.space_group_name_H-M   'P 1'
#
loop_
_entity.id
_entity.type
_entity.pdbx_description
1 polymer ?
#
loop_
_entity_poly.entity_id
_entity_poly.type
_entity_poly.pdbx_seq_one_letter_code
_entity_poly.pdbx_strand_id
1 'polypeptide(L)'
;MGMQKHVFFDCNTPGQVLGLSPHSDTSTITLLMQDDDITGLEIRHQGGWVPVIPISDALVVNILTNGKYKSIEHRAVTNKNKKRLSYALFVCPNGDAEVEPLDHVIDAQNP
;
A
#
# COMPACT_ATOMS: atom_id res chain seq x y z
N MET A 1 -13.10 -5.06 8.78
CA MET A 1 -11.64 -5.10 9.02
C MET A 1 -11.11 -6.45 8.57
N GLY A 2 -10.09 -6.47 7.72
CA GLY A 2 -9.50 -7.71 7.19
C GLY A 2 -7.98 -7.64 7.20
N MET A 3 -7.31 -8.76 7.39
CA MET A 3 -5.84 -8.85 7.39
C MET A 3 -5.38 -9.85 6.34
N GLN A 4 -4.35 -9.47 5.58
CA GLN A 4 -3.70 -10.35 4.62
C GLN A 4 -2.22 -10.48 4.96
N LYS A 5 -1.73 -11.71 4.93
CA LYS A 5 -0.30 -12.03 5.06
C LYS A 5 0.26 -12.26 3.66
N HIS A 6 1.29 -11.51 3.29
CA HIS A 6 2.01 -11.72 2.04
C HIS A 6 3.38 -12.34 2.30
N VAL A 7 3.69 -13.43 1.60
CA VAL A 7 5.00 -14.08 1.62
C VAL A 7 5.58 -14.03 0.21
N PHE A 8 6.63 -13.23 0.03
CA PHE A 8 7.35 -13.10 -1.24
C PHE A 8 8.64 -13.90 -1.16
N PHE A 9 8.76 -14.96 -1.96
CA PHE A 9 9.97 -15.77 -2.00
C PHE A 9 11.08 -15.08 -2.78
N ASP A 10 12.31 -15.55 -2.56
CA ASP A 10 13.45 -15.20 -3.39
C ASP A 10 13.18 -15.59 -4.86
N CYS A 11 13.65 -14.75 -5.77
CA CYS A 11 13.41 -14.89 -7.20
C CYS A 11 14.72 -14.69 -7.97
N ASN A 12 15.07 -15.63 -8.85
CA ASN A 12 16.28 -15.57 -9.66
C ASN A 12 16.27 -14.46 -10.73
N THR A 13 15.10 -13.92 -11.06
CA THR A 13 14.89 -12.91 -12.12
C THR A 13 14.02 -11.74 -11.63
N PRO A 14 14.42 -11.02 -10.56
CA PRO A 14 13.57 -10.02 -9.90
C PRO A 14 13.25 -8.80 -10.76
N GLY A 15 14.04 -8.53 -11.80
CA GLY A 15 13.75 -7.46 -12.77
C GLY A 15 12.71 -7.83 -13.84
N GLN A 16 12.26 -9.09 -13.87
CA GLN A 16 11.31 -9.60 -14.88
C GLN A 16 9.94 -9.96 -14.28
N VAL A 17 9.83 -10.03 -12.94
CA VAL A 17 8.60 -10.40 -12.24
C VAL A 17 8.34 -9.46 -11.08
N LEU A 18 7.07 -9.31 -10.72
CA LEU A 18 6.64 -8.60 -9.53
C LEU A 18 6.12 -9.61 -8.49
N GLY A 19 6.32 -9.31 -7.22
CA GLY A 19 5.71 -10.06 -6.13
C GLY A 19 4.22 -9.75 -6.02
N LEU A 20 3.85 -8.48 -6.22
CA LEU A 20 2.47 -8.01 -6.29
C LEU A 20 2.38 -6.92 -7.37
N SER A 21 1.43 -7.06 -8.29
CA SER A 21 1.21 -6.13 -9.40
C SER A 21 0.86 -4.72 -8.92
N PRO A 22 1.08 -3.67 -9.74
CA PRO A 22 0.64 -2.32 -9.45
C PRO A 22 -0.86 -2.25 -9.17
N HIS A 23 -1.24 -1.63 -8.05
CA HIS A 23 -2.63 -1.38 -7.67
C HIS A 23 -2.71 -0.23 -6.66
N SER A 24 -3.91 0.32 -6.49
CA SER A 24 -4.26 1.20 -5.37
C SER A 24 -5.19 0.44 -4.42
N ASP A 25 -5.02 0.63 -3.12
CA ASP A 25 -5.93 0.03 -2.14
C ASP A 25 -7.33 0.61 -2.28
N THR A 26 -8.35 -0.25 -2.15
CA THR A 26 -9.76 0.13 -2.05
C THR A 26 -10.20 0.36 -0.60
N SER A 27 -9.31 0.10 0.37
CA SER A 27 -9.58 0.35 1.80
C SER A 27 -9.48 1.84 2.14
N THR A 28 -10.12 2.26 3.23
CA THR A 28 -10.01 3.63 3.74
C THR A 28 -8.62 3.89 4.33
N ILE A 29 -8.12 2.93 5.12
CA ILE A 29 -6.78 2.96 5.70
C ILE A 29 -6.17 1.58 5.58
N THR A 30 -4.97 1.50 5.00
CA THR A 30 -4.12 0.30 5.05
C THR A 30 -2.99 0.54 6.04
N LEU A 31 -2.83 -0.36 7.01
CA LEU A 31 -1.65 -0.43 7.89
C LEU A 31 -0.80 -1.62 7.46
N LEU A 32 0.45 -1.37 7.08
CA LEU A 32 1.37 -2.40 6.62
C LEU A 32 2.55 -2.54 7.59
N MET A 33 2.68 -3.73 8.15
CA MET A 33 3.89 -4.20 8.81
C MET A 33 4.71 -5.00 7.79
N GLN A 34 6.02 -4.76 7.71
CA GLN A 34 6.93 -5.42 6.78
C GLN A 34 8.26 -5.72 7.45
N ASP A 35 9.05 -6.63 6.88
CA ASP A 35 10.41 -6.90 7.39
C ASP A 35 11.27 -5.62 7.40
N ASP A 36 11.97 -5.41 8.52
CA ASP A 36 12.78 -4.21 8.80
C ASP A 36 14.00 -4.05 7.89
N ASP A 37 14.48 -5.13 7.28
CA ASP A 37 15.73 -5.14 6.52
C ASP A 37 15.55 -5.48 5.02
N ILE A 38 14.31 -5.55 4.53
CA ILE A 38 14.04 -5.90 3.12
C ILE A 38 13.17 -4.84 2.44
N THR A 39 13.81 -4.02 1.61
CA THR A 39 13.09 -3.10 0.72
C THR A 39 12.43 -3.89 -0.39
N GLY A 40 11.10 -3.84 -0.43
CA GLY A 40 10.31 -4.52 -1.47
C GLY A 40 9.00 -3.83 -1.83
N LEU A 41 8.57 -2.83 -1.06
CA LEU A 41 7.43 -1.98 -1.42
C LEU A 41 7.92 -0.80 -2.25
N GLU A 42 7.24 -0.53 -3.36
CA GLU A 42 7.44 0.68 -4.15
C GLU A 42 6.11 1.41 -4.35
N ILE A 43 6.15 2.74 -4.33
CA ILE A 43 5.01 3.62 -4.58
C ILE A 43 5.22 4.43 -5.86
N ARG A 44 4.14 4.78 -6.54
CA ARG A 44 4.16 5.65 -7.70
C ARG A 44 4.25 7.11 -7.25
N HIS A 45 5.33 7.79 -7.59
CA HIS A 45 5.52 9.21 -7.27
C HIS A 45 6.18 9.94 -8.45
N GLN A 46 5.60 11.07 -8.86
CA GLN A 46 6.11 11.92 -9.96
C GLN A 46 6.43 11.15 -11.26
N GLY A 47 5.58 10.17 -11.61
CA GLY A 47 5.75 9.35 -12.81
C GLY A 47 6.77 8.21 -12.70
N GLY A 48 7.45 8.08 -11.55
CA GLY A 48 8.41 7.01 -11.26
C GLY A 48 7.94 6.07 -10.16
N TRP A 49 8.68 4.97 -9.98
CA TRP A 49 8.56 4.08 -8.82
C TRP A 49 9.60 4.48 -7.79
N VAL A 50 9.17 4.69 -6.55
CA VAL A 50 10.03 5.09 -5.44
C VAL A 50 9.96 4.01 -4.35
N PRO A 51 11.11 3.50 -3.87
CA PRO A 51 11.12 2.50 -2.81
C PRO A 51 10.67 3.11 -1.48
N VAL A 52 9.90 2.34 -0.73
CA VAL A 52 9.60 2.64 0.67
C VAL A 52 10.61 1.88 1.53
N ILE A 53 11.62 2.61 2.03
CA ILE A 53 12.67 2.03 2.86
C ILE A 53 12.07 1.66 4.22
N PRO A 54 12.13 0.37 4.63
CA PRO A 54 11.65 -0.02 5.95
C PRO A 54 12.40 0.73 7.06
N ILE A 55 11.65 1.11 8.10
CA ILE A 55 12.17 1.67 9.34
C ILE A 55 11.82 0.68 10.43
N SER A 56 12.79 0.31 11.26
CA SER A 56 12.57 -0.66 12.33
C SER A 56 11.46 -0.21 13.27
N ASP A 57 10.59 -1.15 13.64
CA ASP A 57 9.40 -0.93 14.47
C ASP A 57 8.36 0.06 13.89
N ALA A 58 8.43 0.39 12.60
CA ALA A 58 7.49 1.30 11.94
C ALA A 58 6.41 0.57 11.12
N LEU A 59 5.25 1.22 11.02
CA LEU A 59 4.19 0.84 10.10
C LEU A 59 4.15 1.80 8.92
N VAL A 60 3.90 1.26 7.73
CA VAL A 60 3.54 2.08 6.56
C VAL A 60 2.03 2.26 6.55
N VAL A 61 1.59 3.51 6.35
CA VAL A 61 0.17 3.88 6.32
C VAL A 61 -0.18 4.43 4.95
N ASN A 62 -1.20 3.83 4.31
CA ASN A 62 -1.83 4.36 3.09
C ASN A 62 -3.26 4.79 3.43
N ILE A 63 -3.69 5.94 2.90
CA ILE A 63 -4.96 6.58 3.25
C ILE A 63 -5.69 7.02 1.99
N LEU A 64 -6.99 6.76 1.94
CA LEU A 64 -7.91 7.31 0.95
C LEU A 64 -8.86 8.33 1.61
N THR A 65 -8.93 9.54 1.06
CA THR A 65 -9.95 10.55 1.41
C THR A 65 -10.57 11.11 0.14
N ASN A 66 -11.59 11.98 0.27
CA ASN A 66 -12.30 12.65 -0.83
C ASN A 66 -11.39 13.45 -1.78
N GLY A 67 -10.57 12.78 -2.58
CA GLY A 67 -9.61 13.37 -3.51
C GLY A 67 -8.38 14.04 -2.87
N LYS A 68 -8.46 14.52 -1.61
CA LYS A 68 -7.39 15.25 -0.92
C LYS A 68 -6.14 14.39 -0.67
N TYR A 69 -6.35 13.20 -0.12
CA TYR A 69 -5.38 12.12 -0.03
C TYR A 69 -5.84 10.99 -0.94
N LYS A 70 -5.03 10.71 -1.95
CA LYS A 70 -5.30 9.67 -2.94
C LYS A 70 -4.63 8.39 -2.49
N SER A 71 -5.33 7.26 -2.63
CA SER A 71 -4.70 5.93 -2.48
C SER A 71 -3.65 5.77 -3.57
N ILE A 72 -2.37 5.86 -3.19
CA ILE A 72 -1.25 5.87 -4.13
C ILE A 72 -1.10 4.47 -4.74
N GLU A 73 -0.90 4.44 -6.06
CA GLU A 73 -0.56 3.20 -6.76
C GLU A 73 0.77 2.66 -6.22
N HIS A 74 0.79 1.40 -5.83
CA HIS A 74 1.94 0.74 -5.24
C HIS A 74 2.08 -0.69 -5.75
N ARG A 75 3.28 -1.24 -5.61
CA ARG A 75 3.61 -2.61 -6.03
C ARG A 75 4.60 -3.25 -5.07
N ALA A 76 4.69 -4.57 -5.08
CA ALA A 76 5.75 -5.30 -4.38
C ALA A 76 6.72 -5.92 -5.38
N VAL A 77 8.01 -5.60 -5.25
CA VAL A 77 9.09 -6.21 -6.04
C VAL A 77 9.68 -7.40 -5.30
N THR A 78 10.25 -8.35 -6.06
CA THR A 78 10.98 -9.49 -5.51
C THR A 78 12.47 -9.18 -5.43
N ASN A 79 13.24 -10.03 -4.75
CA ASN A 79 14.69 -9.94 -4.70
C ASN A 79 15.30 -11.34 -4.81
N LYS A 80 16.60 -11.44 -5.08
CA LYS A 80 17.31 -12.73 -5.27
C LYS A 80 17.74 -13.40 -3.95
N ASN A 81 17.73 -12.66 -2.86
CA ASN A 81 18.59 -12.96 -1.72
C ASN A 81 17.81 -13.47 -0.51
N LYS A 82 16.59 -12.96 -0.29
CA LYS A 82 15.86 -13.15 0.95
C LYS A 82 14.35 -13.13 0.72
N LYS A 83 13.66 -14.10 1.32
CA LYS A 83 12.20 -14.10 1.43
C LYS A 83 11.74 -12.88 2.23
N ARG A 84 10.76 -12.13 1.73
CA ARG A 84 10.13 -10.99 2.40
C ARG A 84 8.73 -11.35 2.91
N LEU A 85 8.42 -10.94 4.13
CA LEU A 85 7.13 -11.08 4.77
C LEU A 85 6.50 -9.70 4.98
N SER A 86 5.18 -9.63 4.86
CA SER A 86 4.41 -8.46 5.31
C SER A 86 3.01 -8.84 5.75
N TYR A 87 2.43 -8.02 6.61
CA TYR A 87 1.06 -8.12 7.08
C TYR A 87 0.36 -6.81 6.77
N ALA A 88 -0.65 -6.87 5.90
CA ALA A 88 -1.48 -5.74 5.53
C ALA A 88 -2.81 -5.84 6.28
N LEU A 89 -3.13 -4.82 7.07
CA LEU A 89 -4.41 -4.67 7.73
C LEU A 89 -5.22 -3.60 7.00
N PHE A 90 -6.41 -3.99 6.54
CA PHE A 90 -7.33 -3.15 5.80
C PHE A 90 -8.49 -2.71 6.69
N VAL A 91 -8.59 -1.40 6.87
CA VAL A 91 -9.70 -0.72 7.54
C VAL A 91 -10.64 -0.22 6.44
N CYS A 92 -11.80 -0.87 6.34
CA CYS A 92 -12.86 -0.52 5.40
C CYS A 92 -14.15 -0.27 6.17
N PRO A 93 -15.09 0.52 5.61
CA PRO A 93 -16.48 0.56 6.05
C PRO A 93 -17.11 -0.83 5.99
N ASN A 94 -18.29 -0.98 6.59
CA ASN A 94 -19.09 -2.18 6.40
C ASN A 94 -19.45 -2.34 4.92
N GLY A 95 -19.60 -3.58 4.45
CA GLY A 95 -19.81 -3.86 3.02
C GLY A 95 -21.13 -3.33 2.45
N ASP A 96 -22.09 -3.00 3.33
CA ASP A 96 -23.39 -2.40 3.05
C ASP A 96 -23.42 -0.89 3.33
N ALA A 97 -22.33 -0.30 3.83
CA ALA A 97 -22.27 1.13 4.09
C ALA A 97 -22.14 1.91 2.79
N GLU A 98 -22.99 2.93 2.63
CA GLU A 98 -22.81 3.96 1.63
C GLU A 98 -21.66 4.88 2.07
N VAL A 99 -20.75 5.19 1.14
CA VAL A 99 -19.55 5.98 1.41
C VAL A 99 -19.65 7.27 0.62
N GLU A 100 -19.71 8.38 1.34
CA GLU A 100 -19.70 9.73 0.79
C GLU A 100 -18.59 10.57 1.45
N PRO A 101 -18.17 11.66 0.80
CA PRO A 101 -17.28 12.64 1.42
C PRO A 101 -17.90 13.24 2.68
N LEU A 102 -17.07 13.53 3.69
CA LEU A 102 -17.54 14.27 4.86
C LEU A 102 -17.88 15.72 4.45
N ASP A 103 -18.99 16.27 4.93
CA ASP A 103 -19.45 17.62 4.54
C ASP A 103 -18.37 18.71 4.63
N HIS A 104 -17.52 18.65 5.65
CA HIS A 104 -16.47 19.65 5.90
C HIS A 104 -15.24 19.50 4.98
N VAL A 105 -15.18 18.45 4.15
CA VAL A 105 -14.16 18.28 3.11
C VAL A 105 -14.70 18.52 1.70
N ILE A 106 -15.93 19.03 1.60
CA ILE A 106 -16.56 19.48 0.35
C ILE A 106 -16.58 21.01 0.36
N ASP A 107 -15.99 21.62 -0.65
CA ASP A 107 -16.00 23.07 -0.84
C ASP A 107 -15.89 23.43 -2.34
N ALA A 108 -15.90 24.73 -2.67
CA ALA A 108 -15.83 25.16 -4.07
C ALA A 108 -14.50 24.77 -4.76
N GLN A 109 -13.44 24.46 -4.00
CA GLN A 109 -12.14 24.01 -4.51
C GLN A 109 -12.02 22.48 -4.55
N ASN A 110 -12.82 21.77 -3.76
CA ASN A 110 -12.94 20.31 -3.67
C ASN A 110 -14.43 19.94 -3.71
N PRO A 111 -15.07 20.07 -4.89
CA PRO A 111 -16.49 19.84 -5.04
C PRO A 111 -16.88 18.37 -4.85
#